data_AF-A0A8I2ACN4-F1
#
_entry.id   AF-A0A8I2ACN4-F1
#
_cell.length_a   1.000
_cell.length_b   1.000
_cell.length_c   1.000
_cell.angle_alpha   90.00
_cell.angle_beta   90.00
_cell.angle_gamma   90.00
#
_symmetry.space_group_name_H-M   'P 1'
#
loop_
_entity.id
_entity.type
_entity.pdbx_description
1 polymer ?
#
loop_
_entity_poly.entity_id
_entity_poly.type
_entity_poly.pdbx_seq_one_letter_code
_entity_poly.pdbx_strand_id
1 'polypeptide(L)'
;KLLYGCGLRLNELLHLKISDIDPENMLIHIRLSKGNKDRVVMLPPTLLPELRNYYKVCYPKDYLFEGQDGGIYSAKSVQTIVKTAATKAGITKPVSPHILRHSFATHLLENGTDVRYIQQLLGHNSVKTTEIYMHITDIAKSSIKSPLEML
;
A
#
# COMPACT_ATOMS: atom_id res chain seq x y z
N LYS A 1 1.10 3.88 -8.08
CA LYS A 1 2.05 2.85 -7.61
C LYS A 1 2.06 2.69 -6.09
N LEU A 2 2.06 3.76 -5.30
CA LEU A 2 2.02 3.71 -3.82
C LEU A 2 0.90 2.84 -3.21
N LEU A 3 -0.31 2.85 -3.77
CA LEU A 3 -1.43 2.00 -3.30
C LEU A 3 -1.07 0.50 -3.23
N TYR A 4 -0.36 0.02 -4.26
CA TYR A 4 0.13 -1.35 -4.32
C TYR A 4 1.49 -1.46 -3.63
N GLY A 5 2.52 -0.72 -4.06
CA GLY A 5 3.89 -0.90 -3.59
C GLY A 5 4.13 -0.63 -2.10
N CYS A 6 3.27 0.15 -1.45
CA CYS A 6 3.37 0.47 -0.01
C CYS A 6 2.11 0.05 0.77
N GLY A 7 1.14 -0.59 0.11
CA GLY A 7 -0.13 -0.96 0.74
C GLY A 7 -0.82 0.20 1.44
N LEU A 8 -1.05 1.33 0.77
CA LEU A 8 -1.75 2.49 1.36
C LEU A 8 -3.27 2.39 1.20
N ARG A 9 -4.04 2.92 2.15
CA ARG A 9 -5.48 3.16 1.97
C ARG A 9 -5.68 4.37 1.08
N LEU A 10 -6.84 4.48 0.45
CA LEU A 10 -7.15 5.66 -0.38
C LEU A 10 -7.01 6.96 0.41
N ASN A 11 -7.63 7.05 1.60
CA ASN A 11 -7.51 8.27 2.41
C ASN A 11 -6.07 8.54 2.87
N GLU A 12 -5.27 7.51 3.13
CA GLU A 12 -3.86 7.69 3.50
C GLU A 12 -3.06 8.27 2.33
N LEU A 13 -3.30 7.79 1.10
CA LEU A 13 -2.69 8.35 -0.10
C LEU A 13 -3.07 9.83 -0.30
N LEU A 14 -4.34 10.17 -0.08
CA LEU A 14 -4.86 11.53 -0.31
C LEU A 14 -4.33 12.56 0.70
N HIS A 15 -4.00 12.13 1.92
CA HIS A 15 -3.51 13.00 2.98
C HIS A 15 -2.00 12.88 3.21
N LEU A 16 -1.30 12.09 2.39
CA LEU A 16 0.14 11.92 2.48
C LEU A 16 0.82 13.25 2.16
N LYS A 17 1.67 13.76 3.05
CA LYS A 17 2.41 15.01 2.83
C LYS A 17 3.79 14.74 2.25
N ILE A 18 4.38 15.77 1.66
CA ILE A 18 5.77 15.68 1.14
C ILE A 18 6.73 15.37 2.30
N SER A 19 6.52 15.98 3.47
CA SER A 19 7.29 15.78 4.69
C SER A 19 7.18 14.38 5.30
N ASP A 20 6.25 13.56 4.82
CA ASP A 20 6.07 12.19 5.31
C ASP A 20 6.97 11.18 4.59
N ILE A 21 7.61 11.59 3.48
CA ILE A 21 8.58 10.77 2.76
C ILE A 21 9.94 10.94 3.43
N ASP A 22 10.47 9.83 3.96
CA ASP A 22 11.82 9.75 4.53
C ASP A 22 12.74 9.01 3.53
N PRO A 23 13.45 9.74 2.66
CA PRO A 23 14.33 9.15 1.67
C PRO A 23 15.65 8.62 2.27
N GLU A 24 16.00 9.01 3.49
CA GLU A 24 17.24 8.56 4.16
C GLU A 24 17.06 7.14 4.69
N ASN A 25 15.93 6.90 5.36
CA ASN A 25 15.60 5.60 5.93
C ASN A 25 14.76 4.72 4.98
N MET A 26 14.36 5.25 3.81
CA MET A 26 13.48 4.58 2.85
C MET A 26 12.13 4.20 3.48
N LEU A 27 11.51 5.16 4.17
CA LEU A 27 10.26 4.99 4.90
C LEU A 27 9.22 6.04 4.48
N ILE A 28 7.96 5.73 4.75
CA ILE A 28 6.83 6.66 4.61
C ILE A 28 6.05 6.68 5.92
N HIS A 29 5.89 7.87 6.49
CA HIS A 29 5.11 8.09 7.70
C HIS A 29 3.63 8.27 7.38
N ILE A 30 2.79 7.36 7.82
CA ILE A 30 1.33 7.42 7.63
C ILE A 30 0.71 7.99 8.90
N ARG A 31 0.39 9.28 8.86
CA ARG A 31 -0.25 10.00 9.96
C ARG A 31 -1.77 9.82 9.95
N LEU A 32 -2.39 9.92 11.13
CA LEU A 32 -3.85 9.95 11.29
C LEU A 32 -4.57 8.76 10.63
N SER A 33 -3.94 7.57 10.67
CA SER A 33 -4.55 6.38 10.09
C SER A 33 -5.78 5.93 10.90
N LYS A 34 -6.63 5.08 10.32
CA LYS A 34 -7.91 4.64 10.93
C LYS A 34 -7.72 4.23 12.40
N GLY A 35 -8.40 4.93 13.31
CA GLY A 35 -8.26 4.74 14.76
C GLY A 35 -7.23 5.66 15.42
N ASN A 36 -6.78 6.71 14.72
CA ASN A 36 -5.84 7.72 15.19
C ASN A 36 -4.47 7.17 15.60
N LYS A 37 -4.01 6.13 14.89
CA LYS A 37 -2.69 5.53 15.09
C LYS A 37 -1.80 5.88 13.92
N ASP A 38 -0.62 6.38 14.22
CA ASP A 38 0.41 6.53 13.20
C ASP A 38 1.07 5.18 12.93
N ARG A 39 1.50 4.98 11.68
CA ARG A 39 2.35 3.83 11.33
C ARG A 39 3.36 4.24 10.28
N VAL A 40 4.37 3.40 10.11
CA VAL A 40 5.39 3.59 9.09
C VAL A 40 5.31 2.42 8.12
N VAL A 41 5.48 2.70 6.83
CA VAL A 41 5.59 1.69 5.78
C VAL A 41 6.88 1.89 5.01
N MET A 42 7.35 0.84 4.33
CA MET A 42 8.52 0.93 3.47
C MET A 42 8.27 1.82 2.25
N LEU A 43 9.30 2.55 1.84
CA LEU A 43 9.40 3.20 0.54
C LEU A 43 10.24 2.29 -0.38
N PRO A 44 9.63 1.63 -1.38
CA PRO A 44 10.40 0.89 -2.37
C PRO A 44 11.45 1.78 -3.06
N PRO A 45 12.72 1.34 -3.18
CA PRO A 45 13.78 2.13 -3.84
C PRO A 45 13.45 2.55 -5.26
N THR A 46 12.67 1.74 -5.98
CA THR A 46 12.19 2.05 -7.33
C THR A 46 11.23 3.23 -7.39
N LEU A 47 10.53 3.57 -6.29
CA LEU A 47 9.60 4.69 -6.26
C LEU A 47 10.27 6.04 -5.97
N LEU A 48 11.39 6.06 -5.26
CA LEU A 48 12.02 7.33 -4.88
C LEU A 48 12.41 8.20 -6.09
N PRO A 49 13.04 7.67 -7.15
CA PRO A 49 13.31 8.45 -8.37
C PRO A 49 12.03 8.97 -9.04
N GLU A 50 10.96 8.17 -9.05
CA GLU A 50 9.68 8.57 -9.64
C GLU A 50 9.02 9.70 -8.84
N LEU A 51 9.06 9.63 -7.51
CA LEU A 51 8.53 10.68 -6.63
C LEU A 51 9.34 11.98 -6.77
N ARG A 52 10.67 11.89 -6.88
CA ARG A 52 11.52 13.05 -7.15
C ARG A 52 11.21 13.69 -8.49
N ASN A 53 10.99 12.88 -9.53
CA ASN A 53 10.60 13.39 -10.84
C ASN A 53 9.22 14.07 -10.79
N TYR A 54 8.25 13.42 -10.15
CA TYR A 54 6.93 13.99 -9.92
C TYR A 54 7.00 15.35 -9.21
N TYR A 55 7.80 15.45 -8.15
CA TYR A 55 7.98 16.71 -7.40
C TYR A 55 8.52 17.83 -8.30
N LYS A 56 9.48 17.54 -9.18
CA LYS A 56 10.03 18.53 -10.12
C LYS A 56 9.01 19.03 -11.14
N VAL A 57 8.12 18.15 -11.60
CA VAL A 57 7.14 18.47 -12.65
C VAL A 57 5.90 19.16 -12.08
N CYS A 58 5.37 18.66 -10.97
CA CYS A 58 4.11 19.12 -10.40
C CYS A 58 4.30 20.18 -9.31
N TYR A 59 5.50 20.25 -8.71
CA TYR A 59 5.85 21.20 -7.64
C TYR A 59 4.77 21.34 -6.54
N PRO A 60 4.35 20.22 -5.91
CA PRO A 60 3.33 20.26 -4.86
C PRO A 60 3.84 21.02 -3.63
N LYS A 61 2.92 21.62 -2.87
CA LYS A 61 3.26 22.50 -1.73
C LYS A 61 3.11 21.86 -0.35
N ASP A 62 2.01 21.14 -0.09
CA ASP A 62 1.70 20.52 1.20
C ASP A 62 1.51 19.00 1.05
N TYR A 63 0.49 18.59 0.29
CA TYR A 63 0.22 17.17 0.04
C TYR A 63 1.13 16.64 -1.06
N LEU A 64 1.51 15.37 -0.98
CA LEU A 64 2.27 14.72 -2.04
C LEU A 64 1.50 14.73 -3.37
N PHE A 65 0.18 14.61 -3.32
CA PHE A 65 -0.68 14.77 -4.50
C PHE A 65 -1.72 15.85 -4.21
N GLU A 66 -1.67 16.92 -4.97
CA GLU A 66 -2.55 18.08 -4.80
C GLU A 66 -3.60 18.18 -5.91
N GLY A 67 -4.77 18.69 -5.55
CA GLY A 67 -5.78 19.12 -6.51
C GLY A 67 -5.27 20.20 -7.45
N GLN A 68 -6.01 20.47 -8.54
CA GLN A 68 -5.61 21.46 -9.55
C GLN A 68 -5.38 22.86 -8.96
N ASP A 69 -6.16 23.22 -7.94
CA ASP A 69 -6.05 24.51 -7.22
C ASP A 69 -5.33 24.37 -5.87
N GLY A 70 -4.62 23.26 -5.65
CA GLY A 70 -4.03 22.88 -4.38
C GLY A 70 -4.95 22.03 -3.50
N GLY A 71 -4.52 21.77 -2.27
CA GLY A 71 -5.27 20.98 -1.29
C GLY A 71 -5.40 19.49 -1.63
N ILE A 72 -6.26 18.80 -0.90
CA ILE A 72 -6.40 17.34 -0.99
C ILE A 72 -6.93 16.92 -2.37
N TYR A 73 -6.26 15.94 -2.99
CA TYR A 73 -6.70 15.40 -4.27
C TYR A 73 -8.06 14.68 -4.19
N SER A 74 -8.81 14.66 -5.29
CA SER A 74 -10.13 14.03 -5.30
C SER A 74 -10.07 12.51 -5.22
N ALA A 75 -10.72 11.94 -4.20
CA ALA A 75 -10.89 10.49 -4.04
C ALA A 75 -11.55 9.84 -5.27
N LYS A 76 -12.56 10.51 -5.84
CA LYS A 76 -13.26 10.04 -7.04
C LYS A 76 -12.31 10.02 -8.24
N SER A 77 -11.45 11.02 -8.38
CA SER A 77 -10.45 11.05 -9.46
C SER A 77 -9.48 9.88 -9.35
N VAL A 78 -8.96 9.56 -8.16
CA VAL A 78 -8.10 8.38 -7.96
C VAL A 78 -8.80 7.09 -8.35
N GLN A 79 -10.06 6.90 -7.93
CA GLN A 79 -10.85 5.71 -8.28
C GLN A 79 -11.04 5.60 -9.79
N THR A 80 -11.37 6.71 -10.46
CA THR A 80 -11.50 6.75 -11.93
C THR A 80 -10.18 6.42 -12.61
N ILE A 81 -9.07 6.99 -12.17
CA ILE A 81 -7.73 6.71 -12.73
C ILE A 81 -7.43 5.20 -12.65
N VAL A 82 -7.66 4.58 -11.49
CA VAL A 82 -7.44 3.13 -11.30
C VAL A 82 -8.35 2.31 -12.23
N LYS A 83 -9.63 2.66 -12.32
CA LYS A 83 -10.59 1.96 -13.18
C LYS A 83 -10.20 2.07 -14.66
N THR A 84 -9.88 3.28 -15.12
CA THR A 84 -9.46 3.53 -16.50
C THR A 84 -8.17 2.80 -16.82
N ALA A 85 -7.19 2.77 -15.91
CA ALA A 85 -5.97 2.02 -16.10
C ALA A 85 -6.23 0.51 -16.23
N ALA A 86 -7.13 -0.04 -15.41
CA ALA A 86 -7.52 -1.45 -15.50
C ALA A 86 -8.20 -1.78 -16.83
N THR A 87 -9.13 -0.92 -17.30
CA THR A 87 -9.77 -1.08 -18.62
C THR A 87 -8.75 -1.02 -19.75
N LYS A 88 -7.80 -0.08 -19.71
CA LYS A 88 -6.73 0.04 -20.70
C LYS A 88 -5.80 -1.18 -20.71
N ALA A 89 -5.60 -1.82 -19.56
CA ALA A 89 -4.84 -3.05 -19.42
C ALA A 89 -5.62 -4.32 -19.83
N GLY A 90 -6.87 -4.19 -20.31
CA GLY A 90 -7.71 -5.33 -20.69
C GLY A 90 -8.26 -6.13 -19.51
N ILE A 91 -8.21 -5.59 -18.29
CA ILE A 91 -8.72 -6.28 -17.10
C ILE A 91 -10.24 -6.13 -17.07
N THR A 92 -10.94 -7.25 -17.21
CA THR A 92 -12.41 -7.32 -17.22
C THR A 92 -13.02 -7.32 -15.82
N LYS A 93 -12.26 -7.73 -14.81
CA LYS A 93 -12.68 -7.72 -13.40
C LYS A 93 -12.71 -6.29 -12.86
N PRO A 94 -13.63 -5.95 -11.94
CA PRO A 94 -13.62 -4.64 -11.28
C PRO A 94 -12.31 -4.43 -10.51
N VAL A 95 -11.65 -3.29 -10.72
CA VAL A 95 -10.45 -2.90 -9.98
C VAL A 95 -10.70 -1.58 -9.26
N SER A 96 -10.27 -1.51 -8.00
CA SER A 96 -10.39 -0.33 -7.14
C SER A 96 -9.10 -0.12 -6.35
N PRO A 97 -8.88 1.07 -5.74
CA PRO A 97 -7.75 1.29 -4.84
C PRO A 97 -7.64 0.25 -3.71
N HIS A 98 -8.78 -0.21 -3.19
CA HIS A 98 -8.82 -1.24 -2.15
C HIS A 98 -8.30 -2.58 -2.66
N ILE A 99 -8.61 -2.95 -3.91
CA ILE A 99 -8.12 -4.19 -4.52
C ILE A 99 -6.60 -4.15 -4.67
N LEU A 100 -6.01 -3.02 -5.08
CA LEU A 100 -4.56 -2.88 -5.17
C LEU A 100 -3.86 -3.07 -3.80
N ARG A 101 -4.46 -2.52 -2.73
CA ARG A 101 -3.99 -2.75 -1.35
C ARG A 101 -4.11 -4.23 -0.96
N HIS A 102 -5.22 -4.87 -1.32
CA HIS A 102 -5.46 -6.27 -1.02
C HIS A 102 -4.42 -7.16 -1.73
N SER A 103 -4.16 -6.92 -3.03
CA SER A 103 -3.13 -7.62 -3.79
C SER A 103 -1.74 -7.45 -3.19
N PHE A 104 -1.39 -6.26 -2.67
CA PHE A 104 -0.14 -6.08 -1.94
C PHE A 104 -0.02 -7.01 -0.72
N ALA A 105 -1.07 -7.09 0.09
CA ALA A 105 -1.09 -7.95 1.26
C ALA A 105 -1.00 -9.44 0.89
N THR A 106 -1.76 -9.86 -0.13
CA THR A 106 -1.71 -11.24 -0.65
C THR A 106 -0.32 -11.57 -1.18
N HIS A 107 0.29 -10.72 -2.01
CA HIS A 107 1.61 -10.99 -2.56
C HIS A 107 2.72 -11.01 -1.49
N LEU A 108 2.61 -10.20 -0.42
CA LEU A 108 3.53 -10.31 0.71
C LEU A 108 3.42 -11.68 1.38
N LEU A 109 2.18 -12.16 1.59
CA LEU A 109 1.92 -13.45 2.21
C LEU A 109 2.39 -14.62 1.32
N GLU A 110 2.11 -14.58 0.02
CA GLU A 110 2.58 -15.57 -0.97
C GLU A 110 4.10 -15.66 -1.03
N ASN A 111 4.79 -14.52 -0.82
CA ASN A 111 6.25 -14.47 -0.73
C ASN A 111 6.79 -14.86 0.66
N GLY A 112 5.95 -15.41 1.54
CA GLY A 112 6.37 -15.92 2.85
C GLY A 112 6.57 -14.84 3.92
N THR A 113 6.07 -13.61 3.70
CA THR A 113 6.12 -12.58 4.74
C THR A 113 5.21 -12.97 5.90
N ASP A 114 5.74 -12.89 7.12
CA ASP A 114 4.99 -13.23 8.32
C ASP A 114 3.76 -12.31 8.49
N VAL A 115 2.63 -12.96 8.76
CA VAL A 115 1.30 -12.34 8.87
C VAL A 115 1.22 -11.20 9.89
N ARG A 116 2.02 -11.25 10.97
CA ARG A 116 2.10 -10.19 11.99
C ARG A 116 2.78 -8.94 11.42
N TYR A 117 3.81 -9.10 10.60
CA TYR A 117 4.45 -7.97 9.91
C TYR A 117 3.49 -7.35 8.89
N ILE A 118 2.77 -8.18 8.12
CA ILE A 118 1.73 -7.70 7.19
C ILE A 118 0.64 -6.92 7.96
N GLN A 119 0.20 -7.42 9.12
CA GLN A 119 -0.80 -6.75 9.96
C GLN A 119 -0.32 -5.37 10.43
N GLN A 120 0.95 -5.25 10.86
CA GLN A 120 1.56 -3.99 11.27
C GLN A 120 1.66 -3.01 10.09
N LEU A 121 2.18 -3.45 8.94
CA LEU A 121 2.29 -2.64 7.72
C LEU A 121 0.94 -2.12 7.23
N LEU A 122 -0.12 -2.93 7.36
CA LEU A 122 -1.47 -2.54 6.96
C LEU A 122 -2.24 -1.79 8.06
N GLY A 123 -1.69 -1.64 9.27
CA GLY A 123 -2.37 -0.97 10.37
C GLY A 123 -3.73 -1.60 10.68
N HIS A 124 -3.79 -2.92 10.76
CA HIS A 124 -5.01 -3.66 11.13
C HIS A 124 -5.09 -3.83 12.65
N ASN A 125 -6.16 -3.30 13.27
CA ASN A 125 -6.38 -3.42 14.71
C ASN A 125 -6.77 -4.85 15.16
N SER A 126 -7.02 -5.77 14.23
CA SER A 126 -7.36 -7.16 14.53
C SER A 126 -6.69 -8.11 13.55
N VAL A 127 -6.19 -9.24 14.06
CA VAL A 127 -5.64 -10.36 13.28
C VAL A 127 -6.70 -10.90 12.32
N LYS A 128 -7.99 -10.80 12.67
CA LYS A 128 -9.14 -11.28 11.88
C LYS A 128 -9.26 -10.61 10.50
N THR A 129 -8.79 -9.38 10.35
CA THR A 129 -8.74 -8.69 9.04
C THR A 129 -7.58 -9.19 8.18
N THR A 130 -6.57 -9.78 8.81
CA THR A 130 -5.41 -10.38 8.15
C THR A 130 -5.62 -11.88 7.87
N GLU A 131 -6.44 -12.56 8.67
CA GLU A 131 -6.87 -13.95 8.44
C GLU A 131 -7.60 -14.15 7.10
N ILE A 132 -8.29 -13.12 6.60
CA ILE A 132 -8.92 -13.15 5.26
C ILE A 132 -7.88 -13.47 4.17
N TYR A 133 -6.63 -13.00 4.31
CA TYR A 133 -5.56 -13.30 3.34
C TYR A 133 -5.02 -14.73 3.51
N MET A 134 -5.01 -15.28 4.72
CA MET A 134 -4.51 -16.63 4.99
C MET A 134 -5.34 -17.73 4.33
N HIS A 135 -6.65 -17.51 4.15
CA HIS A 135 -7.50 -18.45 3.43
C HIS A 135 -7.26 -18.47 1.92
N ILE A 136 -6.63 -17.44 1.36
CA ILE A 136 -6.39 -17.31 -0.09
C ILE A 136 -5.08 -18.01 -0.49
N THR A 137 -4.13 -18.13 0.45
CA THR A 137 -2.80 -18.69 0.21
C THR A 137 -2.67 -20.08 0.83
N ASP A 138 -2.94 -21.14 0.06
CA ASP A 138 -2.70 -22.55 0.47
C ASP A 138 -1.19 -22.90 0.59
N ILE A 139 -0.30 -21.97 0.21
CA ILE A 139 1.16 -22.17 0.09
C ILE A 139 1.85 -22.36 1.45
N ALA A 140 1.27 -21.86 2.55
CA ALA A 140 1.91 -21.92 3.87
C ALA A 140 1.86 -23.32 4.51
N LYS A 141 0.87 -24.18 4.20
CA LYS A 141 0.75 -25.48 4.87
C LYS A 141 1.72 -26.54 4.33
N SER A 142 2.04 -26.50 3.05
CA SER A 142 2.96 -27.48 2.43
C SER A 142 4.44 -27.19 2.68
N SER A 143 4.77 -25.96 3.12
CA SER A 143 6.15 -25.50 3.37
C SER A 143 6.58 -25.62 4.85
N ILE A 144 5.64 -25.93 5.76
CA ILE A 144 5.95 -26.17 7.17
C ILE A 144 6.57 -27.55 7.32
N LYS A 145 7.90 -27.59 7.50
CA LYS A 145 8.62 -28.80 7.85
C LYS A 145 8.25 -29.26 9.26
N SER A 146 7.97 -30.55 9.40
CA SER A 146 7.68 -31.14 10.71
C SER A 146 8.91 -31.01 11.62
N PRO A 147 8.75 -30.69 12.92
CA PRO A 147 9.84 -30.80 13.88
C PRO A 147 10.49 -32.19 13.90
N LEU A 148 9.73 -33.24 13.51
CA LEU A 148 10.24 -34.61 13.37
C LEU A 148 11.28 -34.75 12.24
N GLU A 149 11.21 -33.92 11.20
CA GLU A 149 12.18 -33.90 10.08
C GLU A 149 13.43 -33.06 10.41
N MET A 150 13.47 -32.44 11.59
CA MET A 150 14.59 -31.63 12.08
C MET A 150 15.35 -32.30 13.24
N LEU A 151 14.95 -33.52 13.62
CA LEU A 151 15.67 -34.40 14.54
C LEU A 151 16.67 -35.26 13.78
#